data_AF-A0A7D6HUJ1-F1
#
_entry.id   AF-A0A7D6HUJ1-F1
#
_cell.length_a   1.000
_cell.length_b   1.000
_cell.length_c   1.000
_cell.angle_alpha   90.00
_cell.angle_beta   90.00
_cell.angle_gamma   90.00
#
_symmetry.space_group_name_H-M   'P 1'
#
loop_
_entity.id
_entity.type
_entity.pdbx_description
1 polymer ?
#
loop_
_entity_poly.entity_id
_entity_poly.type
_entity_poly.pdbx_seq_one_letter_code
_entity_poly.pdbx_strand_id
1 'polypeptide(L)'
;MSVDRAAIPPLNLVRAPHGFDRVRATAGRIGAFAIVELQKLRHDRTELVTRMVQPALWLLIFGTTFSHMRVIDTGNVSYLAFLAPGIIAQSALFIAIFYGIQIIWDRDAGVLAKLMVTPAPASALITGKAFAAGVRSVAQVVGVLALAYVMRIGLTVNPIRIVAAMVAVMLGAAFFACLSMTLAGLVRSRDRLMGIGQAITMPLFFASNALYPVDVMPGWLHALSKVNPLSYEVDLLRSLLINTPFHLVDIVVLLVAPVIGIFTASKVLRRLVA
;
A
#
# COMPACT_ATOMS: atom_id res chain seq x y z
N MET A 1 21.00 -61.62 -24.40
CA MET A 1 20.35 -60.86 -23.31
C MET A 1 19.75 -59.60 -23.94
N SER A 2 18.51 -59.71 -24.42
CA SER A 2 17.80 -58.62 -25.10
C SER A 2 17.33 -57.61 -24.05
N VAL A 3 17.86 -56.40 -24.10
CA VAL A 3 17.40 -55.30 -23.25
C VAL A 3 16.00 -54.92 -23.71
N ASP A 4 15.02 -55.37 -22.95
CA ASP A 4 13.61 -55.02 -23.12
C ASP A 4 13.50 -53.49 -23.02
N ARG A 5 13.12 -52.83 -24.12
CA ARG A 5 12.86 -51.40 -24.14
C ARG A 5 11.56 -51.16 -23.38
N ALA A 6 11.66 -51.06 -22.07
CA ALA A 6 10.56 -50.63 -21.21
C ALA A 6 9.99 -49.33 -21.80
N ALA A 7 8.74 -49.41 -22.25
CA ALA A 7 8.00 -48.30 -22.82
C ALA A 7 7.97 -47.16 -21.80
N ILE A 8 8.66 -46.08 -22.12
CA ILE A 8 8.60 -44.83 -21.35
C ILE A 8 7.12 -44.40 -21.40
N PRO A 9 6.42 -44.27 -20.25
CA PRO A 9 5.03 -43.82 -20.25
C PRO A 9 4.95 -42.45 -20.96
N PRO A 10 3.87 -42.17 -21.71
CA PRO A 10 3.77 -40.91 -22.44
C PRO A 10 3.91 -39.76 -21.44
N LEU A 11 5.02 -39.02 -21.55
CA LEU A 11 5.26 -37.81 -20.76
C LEU A 11 4.08 -36.88 -21.03
N ASN A 12 3.17 -36.80 -20.06
CA ASN A 12 2.04 -35.90 -20.08
C ASN A 12 2.59 -34.50 -19.82
N LEU A 13 3.23 -33.93 -20.85
CA LEU A 13 3.81 -32.60 -20.83
C LEU A 13 2.65 -31.64 -20.59
N VAL A 14 2.52 -31.18 -19.34
CA VAL A 14 1.63 -30.09 -18.97
C VAL A 14 2.05 -28.88 -19.79
N ARG A 15 1.38 -28.68 -20.93
CA ARG A 15 1.68 -27.58 -21.83
C ARG A 15 1.46 -26.28 -21.08
N ALA A 16 2.40 -25.34 -21.20
CA ALA A 16 2.23 -24.02 -20.66
C ALA A 16 0.94 -23.41 -21.22
N PRO A 17 0.03 -22.87 -20.38
CA PRO A 17 -1.19 -22.26 -20.89
C PRO A 17 -0.84 -21.08 -21.81
N HIS A 18 -1.41 -21.06 -23.01
CA HIS A 18 -1.22 -20.02 -24.01
C HIS A 18 -2.46 -19.12 -24.08
N GLY A 19 -2.29 -17.84 -24.43
CA GLY A 19 -3.40 -16.89 -24.62
C GLY A 19 -4.19 -16.57 -23.34
N PHE A 20 -5.52 -16.60 -23.44
CA PHE A 20 -6.45 -16.26 -22.36
C PHE A 20 -6.33 -17.20 -21.15
N ASP A 21 -5.97 -18.46 -21.35
CA ASP A 21 -5.75 -19.41 -20.25
C ASP A 21 -4.52 -19.04 -19.40
N ARG A 22 -3.54 -18.35 -20.00
CA ARG A 22 -2.37 -17.82 -19.26
C ARG A 22 -2.78 -16.65 -18.37
N VAL A 23 -3.63 -15.77 -18.87
CA VAL A 23 -4.18 -14.63 -18.13
C VAL A 23 -5.06 -15.14 -16.99
N ARG A 24 -5.95 -16.09 -17.26
CA ARG A 24 -6.83 -16.70 -16.25
C ARG A 24 -6.06 -17.49 -15.20
N ALA A 25 -5.03 -18.25 -15.59
CA ALA A 25 -4.14 -18.93 -14.65
C ALA A 25 -3.32 -17.93 -13.81
N THR A 26 -2.87 -16.82 -14.41
CA THR A 26 -2.14 -15.77 -13.69
C THR A 26 -3.04 -15.03 -12.70
N ALA A 27 -4.27 -14.69 -13.10
CA ALA A 27 -5.28 -14.10 -12.24
C ALA A 27 -5.66 -15.05 -11.08
N GLY A 28 -5.83 -16.35 -11.36
CA GLY A 28 -6.06 -17.37 -10.33
C GLY A 28 -4.91 -17.47 -9.33
N ARG A 29 -3.66 -17.34 -9.80
CA ARG A 29 -2.46 -17.34 -8.93
C ARG A 29 -2.35 -16.06 -8.11
N ILE A 30 -2.64 -14.89 -8.69
CA ILE A 30 -2.75 -13.61 -7.96
C ILE A 30 -3.79 -13.74 -6.85
N GLY A 31 -4.97 -14.28 -7.18
CA GLY A 31 -6.05 -14.53 -6.21
C GLY A 31 -5.62 -15.48 -5.10
N ALA A 32 -4.93 -16.56 -5.43
CA ALA A 32 -4.41 -17.50 -4.42
C ALA A 32 -3.41 -16.83 -3.47
N PHE A 33 -2.44 -16.05 -3.98
CA PHE A 33 -1.51 -15.29 -3.14
C PHE A 33 -2.22 -14.23 -2.28
N ALA A 34 -3.20 -13.55 -2.85
CA ALA A 34 -4.03 -12.60 -2.11
C ALA A 34 -4.77 -13.28 -0.94
N ILE A 35 -5.37 -14.46 -1.17
CA ILE A 35 -6.05 -15.24 -0.13
C ILE A 35 -5.07 -15.71 0.95
N VAL A 36 -3.89 -16.19 0.57
CA VAL A 36 -2.87 -16.62 1.53
C VAL A 36 -2.45 -15.45 2.43
N GLU A 37 -2.20 -14.28 1.87
CA GLU A 37 -1.85 -13.11 2.68
C GLU A 37 -3.03 -12.63 3.55
N LEU A 38 -4.26 -12.68 3.04
CA LEU A 38 -5.48 -12.43 3.84
C LEU A 38 -5.60 -13.38 5.04
N GLN A 39 -5.25 -14.66 4.87
CA GLN A 39 -5.31 -15.63 5.96
C GLN A 39 -4.27 -15.36 7.05
N LYS A 40 -3.07 -14.89 6.66
CA LYS A 40 -2.04 -14.43 7.62
C LYS A 40 -2.57 -13.25 8.45
N LEU A 41 -3.18 -12.26 7.79
CA LEU A 41 -3.78 -11.10 8.45
C LEU A 41 -4.83 -11.45 9.49
N ARG A 42 -5.65 -12.48 9.21
CA ARG A 42 -6.72 -12.88 10.14
C ARG A 42 -6.19 -13.37 11.49
N HIS A 43 -4.97 -13.93 11.51
CA HIS A 43 -4.35 -14.43 12.73
C HIS A 43 -3.62 -13.32 13.52
N ASP A 44 -3.15 -12.27 12.83
CA ASP A 44 -2.41 -11.15 13.45
C ASP A 44 -3.32 -10.01 13.96
N ARG A 45 -4.34 -10.36 14.76
CA ARG A 45 -5.30 -9.37 15.30
C ARG A 45 -4.62 -8.31 16.19
N THR A 46 -3.63 -8.73 16.97
CA THR A 46 -2.89 -7.84 17.87
C THR A 46 -2.05 -6.81 17.11
N GLU A 47 -1.53 -7.18 15.93
CA GLU A 47 -0.75 -6.27 15.08
C GLU A 47 -1.62 -5.11 14.57
N LEU A 48 -2.87 -5.39 14.16
CA LEU A 48 -3.78 -4.36 13.68
C LEU A 48 -4.10 -3.32 14.76
N VAL A 49 -4.34 -3.77 16.00
CA VAL A 49 -4.64 -2.89 17.14
C VAL A 49 -3.41 -2.09 17.56
N THR A 50 -2.24 -2.72 17.65
CA THR A 50 -1.00 -2.02 18.03
C THR A 50 -0.60 -0.98 16.98
N ARG A 51 -0.82 -1.25 15.69
CA ARG A 51 -0.57 -0.27 14.62
C ARG A 51 -1.52 0.93 14.64
N MET A 52 -2.70 0.82 15.27
CA MET A 52 -3.63 1.95 15.42
C MET A 52 -3.15 3.00 16.41
N VAL A 53 -2.28 2.62 17.34
CA VAL A 53 -1.82 3.53 18.39
C VAL A 53 -1.18 4.78 17.79
N GLN A 54 -0.34 4.62 16.76
CA GLN A 54 0.35 5.74 16.13
C GLN A 54 -0.60 6.74 15.44
N PRO A 55 -1.48 6.34 14.50
CA PRO A 55 -2.45 7.26 13.91
C PRO A 55 -3.45 7.82 14.91
N ALA A 56 -3.84 7.05 15.93
CA ALA A 56 -4.69 7.55 17.01
C ALA A 56 -3.99 8.67 17.79
N LEU A 57 -2.70 8.51 18.13
CA LEU A 57 -1.92 9.56 18.78
C LEU A 57 -1.79 10.80 17.89
N TRP A 58 -1.59 10.64 16.58
CA TRP A 58 -1.58 11.78 15.66
C TRP A 58 -2.92 12.51 15.66
N LEU A 59 -4.04 11.80 15.54
CA LEU A 59 -5.36 12.44 15.50
C LEU A 59 -5.73 13.07 16.84
N LEU A 60 -5.44 12.38 17.96
CA LEU A 60 -5.78 12.85 19.30
C LEU A 60 -4.87 13.99 19.75
N ILE A 61 -3.57 13.90 19.57
CA ILE A 61 -2.63 14.93 20.02
C ILE A 61 -2.62 16.07 19.02
N PHE A 62 -2.15 15.84 17.79
CA PHE A 62 -2.04 16.93 16.81
C PHE A 62 -3.40 17.48 16.41
N GLY A 63 -4.40 16.62 16.18
CA GLY A 63 -5.73 17.08 15.81
C GLY A 63 -6.36 17.96 16.90
N THR A 64 -6.33 17.55 18.17
CA THR A 64 -6.92 18.37 19.24
C THR A 64 -6.08 19.62 19.52
N THR A 65 -4.76 19.49 19.66
CA THR A 65 -3.88 20.61 20.02
C THR A 65 -3.94 21.73 18.97
N PHE A 66 -3.83 21.40 17.68
CA PHE A 66 -3.90 22.42 16.62
C PHE A 66 -5.33 22.96 16.41
N SER A 67 -6.36 22.14 16.66
CA SER A 67 -7.75 22.64 16.65
C SER A 67 -8.00 23.65 17.77
N HIS A 68 -7.38 23.52 18.94
CA HIS A 68 -7.51 24.49 20.03
C HIS A 68 -6.74 25.78 19.76
N MET A 69 -5.57 25.69 19.13
CA MET A 69 -4.73 26.85 18.87
C MET A 69 -5.23 27.71 17.69
N ARG A 70 -6.19 27.23 16.87
CA ARG A 70 -6.74 27.94 15.68
C ARG A 70 -5.67 28.54 14.74
N VAL A 71 -4.48 27.94 14.69
CA VAL A 71 -3.31 28.50 13.98
C VAL A 71 -3.43 28.34 12.46
N ILE A 72 -4.20 27.35 12.01
CA ILE A 72 -4.32 26.99 10.60
C ILE A 72 -5.77 27.26 10.19
N ASP A 73 -5.96 28.23 9.31
CA ASP A 73 -7.26 28.53 8.72
C ASP A 73 -7.59 27.45 7.67
N THR A 74 -8.28 26.40 8.11
CA THR A 74 -8.82 25.34 7.22
C THR A 74 -10.18 25.72 6.63
N GLY A 75 -10.56 27.01 6.68
CA GLY A 75 -11.85 27.49 6.22
C GLY A 75 -13.01 26.99 7.10
N ASN A 76 -14.07 26.46 6.48
CA ASN A 76 -15.30 26.05 7.16
C ASN A 76 -15.26 24.65 7.81
N VAL A 77 -14.10 23.99 7.80
CA VAL A 77 -13.95 22.61 8.28
C VAL A 77 -12.99 22.59 9.48
N SER A 78 -13.36 21.85 10.53
CA SER A 78 -12.47 21.60 11.67
C SER A 78 -11.14 20.97 11.21
N TYR A 79 -10.01 21.44 11.74
CA TYR A 79 -8.68 20.90 11.47
C TYR A 79 -8.61 19.37 11.66
N LEU A 80 -9.37 18.85 12.64
CA LEU A 80 -9.52 17.41 12.89
C LEU A 80 -10.07 16.64 11.68
N ALA A 81 -11.06 17.20 10.97
CA ALA A 81 -11.60 16.59 9.76
C ALA A 81 -10.62 16.71 8.59
N PHE A 82 -9.90 17.83 8.48
CA PHE A 82 -8.85 18.01 7.46
C PHE A 82 -7.67 17.03 7.63
N LEU A 83 -7.31 16.75 8.88
CA LEU A 83 -6.18 15.90 9.25
C LEU A 83 -6.49 14.40 9.10
N ALA A 84 -7.74 13.98 9.29
CA ALA A 84 -8.12 12.57 9.25
C ALA A 84 -7.76 11.85 7.93
N PRO A 85 -8.08 12.38 6.72
CA PRO A 85 -7.61 11.82 5.44
C PRO A 85 -6.09 11.71 5.34
N GLY A 86 -5.37 12.72 5.84
CA GLY A 86 -3.91 12.76 5.86
C GLY A 86 -3.32 11.62 6.70
N ILE A 87 -3.86 11.41 7.90
CA ILE A 87 -3.42 10.33 8.81
C ILE A 87 -3.75 8.95 8.23
N ILE A 88 -4.88 8.81 7.54
CA ILE A 88 -5.25 7.56 6.85
C ILE A 88 -4.20 7.21 5.78
N ALA A 89 -3.88 8.16 4.89
CA ALA A 89 -2.87 7.95 3.85
C ALA A 89 -1.48 7.72 4.43
N GLN A 90 -1.10 8.47 5.48
CA GLN A 90 0.14 8.27 6.22
C GLN A 90 0.25 6.86 6.80
N SER A 91 -0.84 6.35 7.39
CA SER A 91 -0.86 4.99 7.96
C SER A 91 -0.68 3.93 6.89
N ALA A 92 -1.28 4.13 5.72
CA ALA A 92 -1.12 3.27 4.55
C ALA A 92 0.34 3.22 4.08
N LEU A 93 0.99 4.38 3.97
CA LEU A 93 2.41 4.51 3.65
C LEU A 93 3.30 3.79 4.67
N PHE A 94 3.04 3.98 5.98
CA PHE A 94 3.81 3.33 7.03
C PHE A 94 3.72 1.81 7.00
N ILE A 95 2.52 1.27 6.74
CA ILE A 95 2.32 -0.18 6.58
C ILE A 95 3.08 -0.70 5.36
N ALA A 96 3.00 0.03 4.24
CA ALA A 96 3.56 -0.37 2.97
C ALA A 96 5.09 -0.58 3.01
N ILE A 97 5.83 0.19 3.81
CA ILE A 97 7.29 0.06 3.91
C ILE A 97 7.69 -1.31 4.47
N PHE A 98 6.93 -1.87 5.41
CA PHE A 98 7.25 -3.16 6.00
C PHE A 98 7.19 -4.33 5.01
N TYR A 99 6.47 -4.18 3.89
CA TYR A 99 6.41 -5.22 2.86
C TYR A 99 7.73 -5.45 2.13
N GLY A 100 8.57 -4.42 1.99
CA GLY A 100 9.92 -4.60 1.47
C GLY A 100 10.77 -5.45 2.42
N ILE A 101 10.67 -5.19 3.74
CA ILE A 101 11.39 -5.97 4.76
C ILE A 101 10.88 -7.42 4.74
N GLN A 102 9.57 -7.61 4.62
CA GLN A 102 8.95 -8.92 4.53
C GLN A 102 9.46 -9.71 3.31
N ILE A 103 9.70 -9.06 2.16
CA ILE A 103 10.33 -9.71 1.00
C ILE A 103 11.76 -10.17 1.29
N ILE A 104 12.57 -9.35 1.97
CA ILE A 104 13.94 -9.75 2.35
C ILE A 104 13.88 -10.93 3.31
N TRP A 105 12.93 -10.93 4.24
CA TRP A 105 12.72 -12.03 5.16
C TRP A 105 12.33 -13.33 4.43
N ASP A 106 11.38 -13.25 3.51
CA ASP A 106 10.95 -14.39 2.67
C ASP A 106 12.12 -14.92 1.83
N ARG A 107 13.03 -14.05 1.37
CA ARG A 107 14.26 -14.44 0.67
C ARG A 107 15.18 -15.23 1.58
N ASP A 108 15.52 -14.67 2.74
CA ASP A 108 16.48 -15.28 3.66
C ASP A 108 15.95 -16.59 4.27
N ALA A 109 14.63 -16.72 4.42
CA ALA A 109 13.96 -17.96 4.83
C ALA A 109 13.88 -19.01 3.72
N GLY A 110 14.38 -18.72 2.51
CA GLY A 110 14.32 -19.61 1.34
C GLY A 110 12.91 -19.78 0.76
N VAL A 111 11.91 -19.07 1.28
CA VAL A 111 10.53 -19.10 0.77
C VAL A 111 10.48 -18.52 -0.63
N LEU A 112 11.19 -17.41 -0.87
CA LEU A 112 11.25 -16.77 -2.18
C LEU A 112 11.82 -17.72 -3.24
N ALA A 113 12.89 -18.46 -2.93
CA ALA A 113 13.50 -19.43 -3.83
C ALA A 113 12.50 -20.54 -4.21
N LYS A 114 11.77 -21.08 -3.22
CA LYS A 114 10.72 -22.08 -3.46
C LYS A 114 9.59 -21.53 -4.34
N LEU A 115 9.16 -20.29 -4.12
CA LEU A 115 8.11 -19.64 -4.91
C LEU A 115 8.56 -19.38 -6.36
N MET A 116 9.83 -19.06 -6.60
CA MET A 116 10.35 -18.79 -7.95
C MET A 116 10.53 -20.05 -8.80
N VAL A 117 10.62 -21.23 -8.19
CA VAL A 117 10.64 -22.52 -8.90
C VAL A 117 9.23 -22.93 -9.36
N THR A 118 8.18 -22.36 -8.76
CA THR A 118 6.80 -22.58 -9.24
C THR A 118 6.57 -21.88 -10.58
N PRO A 119 5.67 -22.38 -11.44
CA PRO A 119 5.33 -21.73 -12.71
C PRO A 119 4.62 -20.36 -12.55
N ALA A 120 4.49 -19.84 -11.31
CA ALA A 120 3.85 -18.57 -11.04
C ALA A 120 4.79 -17.40 -11.39
N PRO A 121 4.27 -16.37 -12.09
CA PRO A 121 5.10 -15.21 -12.41
C PRO A 121 5.42 -14.41 -11.14
N ALA A 122 6.61 -13.79 -11.09
CA ALA A 122 7.03 -12.93 -9.99
C ALA A 122 6.04 -11.77 -9.71
N SER A 123 5.30 -11.33 -10.74
CA SER A 123 4.23 -10.36 -10.60
C SER A 123 3.08 -10.86 -9.73
N ALA A 124 2.74 -12.15 -9.75
CA ALA A 124 1.68 -12.70 -8.91
C ALA A 124 2.02 -12.60 -7.41
N LEU A 125 3.28 -12.82 -7.05
CA LEU A 125 3.76 -12.66 -5.67
C LEU A 125 3.68 -11.20 -5.22
N ILE A 126 4.17 -10.28 -6.06
CA ILE A 126 4.19 -8.85 -5.74
C ILE A 126 2.78 -8.29 -5.67
N THR A 127 1.91 -8.65 -6.61
CA THR A 127 0.50 -8.23 -6.58
C THR A 127 -0.21 -8.78 -5.35
N GLY A 128 0.04 -10.05 -4.96
CA GLY A 128 -0.53 -10.61 -3.73
C GLY A 128 -0.09 -9.85 -2.48
N LYS A 129 1.19 -9.51 -2.36
CA LYS A 129 1.73 -8.69 -1.26
C LYS A 129 1.21 -7.25 -1.28
N ALA A 130 1.15 -6.62 -2.44
CA ALA A 130 0.60 -5.27 -2.61
C ALA A 130 -0.89 -5.22 -2.25
N PHE A 131 -1.66 -6.22 -2.67
CA PHE A 131 -3.06 -6.39 -2.27
C PHE A 131 -3.20 -6.55 -0.76
N ALA A 132 -2.36 -7.38 -0.15
CA ALA A 132 -2.34 -7.54 1.30
C ALA A 132 -2.04 -6.21 2.02
N ALA A 133 -1.12 -5.40 1.47
CA ALA A 133 -0.78 -4.09 2.02
C ALA A 133 -2.00 -3.16 2.00
N GLY A 134 -2.73 -3.18 0.89
CA GLY A 134 -3.99 -2.49 0.76
C GLY A 134 -5.08 -2.97 1.72
N VAL A 135 -5.21 -4.28 1.93
CA VAL A 135 -6.19 -4.79 2.91
C VAL A 135 -5.80 -4.41 4.34
N ARG A 136 -4.50 -4.44 4.69
CA ARG A 136 -4.01 -3.92 5.98
C ARG A 136 -4.33 -2.45 6.16
N SER A 137 -4.16 -1.63 5.11
CA SER A 137 -4.45 -0.19 5.19
C SER A 137 -5.95 0.11 5.29
N VAL A 138 -6.82 -0.73 4.72
CA VAL A 138 -8.28 -0.63 4.94
C VAL A 138 -8.64 -0.76 6.42
N ALA A 139 -7.97 -1.64 7.18
CA ALA A 139 -8.20 -1.72 8.63
C ALA A 139 -7.89 -0.37 9.31
N GLN A 140 -6.82 0.33 8.89
CA GLN A 140 -6.46 1.68 9.35
C GLN A 140 -7.54 2.72 9.03
N VAL A 141 -8.11 2.68 7.82
CA VAL A 141 -9.24 3.52 7.45
C VAL A 141 -10.40 3.34 8.45
N VAL A 142 -10.78 2.09 8.72
CA VAL A 142 -11.90 1.79 9.64
C VAL A 142 -11.62 2.32 11.04
N GLY A 143 -10.42 2.09 11.59
CA GLY A 143 -10.10 2.55 12.95
C GLY A 143 -10.00 4.06 13.08
N VAL A 144 -9.41 4.75 12.09
CA VAL A 144 -9.35 6.22 12.08
C VAL A 144 -10.75 6.83 11.90
N LEU A 145 -11.59 6.27 11.03
CA LEU A 145 -12.98 6.71 10.88
C LEU A 145 -13.78 6.48 12.17
N ALA A 146 -13.63 5.31 12.80
CA ALA A 146 -14.29 5.03 14.07
C ALA A 146 -13.89 6.04 15.15
N LEU A 147 -12.59 6.34 15.28
CA LEU A 147 -12.09 7.36 16.20
C LEU A 147 -12.66 8.74 15.85
N ALA A 148 -12.71 9.08 14.57
CA ALA A 148 -13.24 10.35 14.11
C ALA A 148 -14.73 10.51 14.43
N TYR A 149 -15.54 9.47 14.27
CA TYR A 149 -16.95 9.49 14.67
C TYR A 149 -17.15 9.58 16.18
N VAL A 150 -16.31 8.88 16.97
CA VAL A 150 -16.32 9.00 18.45
C VAL A 150 -16.02 10.44 18.88
N MET A 151 -15.07 11.09 18.20
CA MET A 151 -14.71 12.49 18.42
C MET A 151 -15.72 13.49 17.83
N ARG A 152 -16.83 13.01 17.23
CA ARG A 152 -17.86 13.83 16.54
C ARG A 152 -17.29 14.75 15.46
N ILE A 153 -16.27 14.29 14.75
CA ILE A 153 -15.70 14.99 13.60
C ILE A 153 -16.70 14.93 12.44
N GLY A 154 -16.93 16.06 11.76
CA GLY A 154 -17.86 16.18 10.64
C GLY A 154 -17.36 15.52 9.35
N LEU A 155 -17.18 14.20 9.36
CA LEU A 155 -16.87 13.39 8.17
C LEU A 155 -18.15 12.88 7.51
N THR A 156 -18.08 12.59 6.20
CA THR A 156 -19.19 11.98 5.49
C THR A 156 -19.62 10.66 6.14
N VAL A 157 -20.93 10.41 6.20
CA VAL A 157 -21.51 9.14 6.68
C VAL A 157 -21.93 8.27 5.48
N ASN A 158 -21.74 8.76 4.25
CA ASN A 158 -22.18 8.05 3.06
C ASN A 158 -21.34 6.77 2.85
N PRO A 159 -21.96 5.57 2.89
CA PRO A 159 -21.23 4.31 2.76
C PRO A 159 -20.45 4.18 1.46
N ILE A 160 -20.97 4.73 0.35
CA ILE A 160 -20.33 4.65 -0.96
C ILE A 160 -19.01 5.42 -0.96
N ARG A 161 -18.99 6.61 -0.33
CA ARG A 161 -17.79 7.44 -0.21
C ARG A 161 -16.74 6.78 0.69
N ILE A 162 -17.18 6.12 1.76
CA ILE A 162 -16.30 5.36 2.65
C ILE A 162 -15.67 4.17 1.91
N VAL A 163 -16.45 3.42 1.14
CA VAL A 163 -15.93 2.31 0.32
C VAL A 163 -14.97 2.82 -0.75
N ALA A 164 -15.29 3.93 -1.41
CA ALA A 164 -14.37 4.55 -2.37
C ALA A 164 -13.05 5.00 -1.69
N ALA A 165 -13.10 5.52 -0.47
CA ALA A 165 -11.91 5.90 0.30
C ALA A 165 -11.05 4.69 0.66
N MET A 166 -11.69 3.56 1.03
CA MET A 166 -10.99 2.30 1.24
C MET A 166 -10.27 1.82 -0.01
N VAL A 167 -10.89 1.94 -1.19
CA VAL A 167 -10.27 1.57 -2.47
C VAL A 167 -9.10 2.50 -2.80
N ALA A 168 -9.25 3.81 -2.61
CA ALA A 168 -8.16 4.78 -2.82
C ALA A 168 -6.93 4.44 -1.97
N VAL A 169 -7.14 4.14 -0.68
CA VAL A 169 -6.09 3.75 0.26
C VAL A 169 -5.48 2.39 -0.07
N MET A 170 -6.29 1.47 -0.58
CA MET A 170 -5.81 0.18 -1.04
C MET A 170 -4.84 0.34 -2.23
N LEU A 171 -5.16 1.23 -3.17
CA LEU A 171 -4.31 1.55 -4.32
C LEU A 171 -3.02 2.28 -3.90
N GLY A 172 -3.13 3.31 -3.05
CA GLY A 172 -1.97 4.02 -2.51
C GLY A 172 -1.00 3.10 -1.76
N ALA A 173 -1.52 2.30 -0.83
CA ALA A 173 -0.74 1.28 -0.12
C ALA A 173 -0.08 0.27 -1.05
N ALA A 174 -0.80 -0.19 -2.08
CA ALA A 174 -0.25 -1.12 -3.07
C ALA A 174 0.93 -0.50 -3.82
N PHE A 175 0.84 0.77 -4.22
CA PHE A 175 1.95 1.49 -4.85
C PHE A 175 3.16 1.62 -3.92
N PHE A 176 2.97 2.12 -2.70
CA PHE A 176 4.06 2.28 -1.75
C PHE A 176 4.69 0.94 -1.36
N ALA A 177 3.89 -0.13 -1.29
CA ALA A 177 4.39 -1.46 -1.00
C ALA A 177 5.28 -1.95 -2.14
N CYS A 178 4.88 -1.70 -3.39
CA CYS A 178 5.71 -1.99 -4.56
C CYS A 178 7.00 -1.18 -4.57
N LEU A 179 6.97 0.09 -4.17
CA LEU A 179 8.15 0.93 -4.05
C LEU A 179 9.11 0.35 -3.00
N SER A 180 8.61 -0.01 -1.81
CA SER A 180 9.40 -0.65 -0.76
C SER A 180 9.98 -2.00 -1.20
N MET A 181 9.18 -2.84 -1.86
CA MET A 181 9.63 -4.12 -2.42
C MET A 181 10.69 -3.95 -3.52
N THR A 182 10.62 -2.86 -4.30
CA THR A 182 11.66 -2.50 -5.28
C THR A 182 12.96 -2.13 -4.59
N LEU A 183 12.90 -1.29 -3.55
CA LEU A 183 14.07 -0.93 -2.74
C LEU A 183 14.70 -2.14 -2.04
N ALA A 184 13.87 -3.06 -1.53
CA ALA A 184 14.32 -4.32 -0.96
C ALA A 184 15.19 -5.13 -1.93
N GLY A 185 14.80 -5.11 -3.22
CA GLY A 185 15.55 -5.72 -4.30
C GLY A 185 16.93 -5.12 -4.58
N LEU A 186 17.10 -3.82 -4.32
CA LEU A 186 18.35 -3.09 -4.53
C LEU A 186 19.28 -3.18 -3.32
N VAL A 187 18.73 -3.01 -2.11
CA VAL A 187 19.50 -2.88 -0.87
C VAL A 187 19.96 -4.23 -0.32
N ARG A 188 19.16 -5.29 -0.52
CA ARG A 188 19.46 -6.70 -0.15
C ARG A 188 19.80 -6.96 1.33
N SER A 189 19.64 -5.98 2.21
CA SER A 189 19.90 -6.05 3.66
C SER A 189 18.70 -5.47 4.42
N ARG A 190 18.28 -6.16 5.48
CA ARG A 190 17.12 -5.79 6.31
C ARG A 190 17.35 -4.46 7.04
N ASP A 191 18.49 -4.34 7.72
CA ASP A 191 18.81 -3.17 8.53
C ASP A 191 18.95 -1.91 7.67
N ARG A 192 19.61 -2.05 6.50
CA ARG A 192 19.71 -0.94 5.54
C ARG A 192 18.35 -0.55 4.98
N LEU A 193 17.47 -1.53 4.69
CA LEU A 193 16.13 -1.22 4.20
C LEU A 193 15.29 -0.49 5.27
N MET A 194 15.41 -0.88 6.54
CA MET A 194 14.74 -0.16 7.63
C MET A 194 15.19 1.30 7.71
N GLY A 195 16.50 1.55 7.69
CA GLY A 195 17.05 2.91 7.71
C GLY A 195 16.64 3.74 6.49
N ILE A 196 16.83 3.19 5.28
CA ILE A 196 16.48 3.87 4.02
C ILE A 196 14.97 4.10 3.92
N GLY A 197 14.17 3.10 4.32
CA GLY A 197 12.72 3.18 4.33
C GLY A 197 12.25 4.37 5.17
N GLN A 198 12.74 4.51 6.40
CA GLN A 198 12.40 5.64 7.26
C GLN A 198 12.93 6.98 6.72
N ALA A 199 14.15 6.99 6.20
CA ALA A 199 14.78 8.17 5.63
C ALA A 199 14.04 8.71 4.39
N ILE A 200 13.34 7.86 3.63
CA ILE A 200 12.49 8.28 2.51
C ILE A 200 11.09 8.67 2.99
N THR A 201 10.55 7.90 3.92
CA THR A 201 9.15 8.01 4.32
C THR A 201 8.86 9.28 5.10
N MET A 202 9.74 9.66 6.03
CA MET A 202 9.56 10.88 6.80
C MET A 202 9.52 12.12 5.90
N PRO A 203 10.50 12.36 5.00
CA PRO A 203 10.42 13.45 4.03
C PRO A 203 9.20 13.36 3.14
N LEU A 204 8.82 12.17 2.67
CA LEU A 204 7.65 12.00 1.81
C LEU A 204 6.34 12.34 2.54
N PHE A 205 6.25 12.07 3.84
CA PHE A 205 5.13 12.46 4.67
C PHE A 205 5.08 13.98 4.88
N PHE A 206 6.18 14.62 5.30
CA PHE A 206 6.20 16.06 5.55
C PHE A 206 6.12 16.91 4.27
N ALA A 207 6.59 16.38 3.14
CA ALA A 207 6.45 17.00 1.83
C ALA A 207 5.07 16.75 1.18
N SER A 208 4.16 16.06 1.87
CA SER A 208 2.78 15.91 1.42
C SER A 208 1.89 17.00 2.00
N ASN A 209 0.71 17.14 1.41
CA ASN A 209 -0.34 17.99 1.94
C ASN A 209 -1.17 17.33 3.05
N ALA A 210 -0.70 16.24 3.67
CA ALA A 210 -1.41 15.56 4.75
C ALA A 210 -1.62 16.44 6.00
N LEU A 211 -0.58 17.18 6.40
CA LEU A 211 -0.58 17.99 7.62
C LEU A 211 -0.98 19.46 7.39
N TYR A 212 -0.69 20.00 6.22
CA TYR A 212 -0.81 21.43 5.94
C TYR A 212 -1.69 21.67 4.70
N PRO A 213 -2.53 22.72 4.71
CA PRO A 213 -3.13 23.25 3.49
C PRO A 213 -2.04 23.62 2.48
N VAL A 214 -2.32 23.45 1.19
CA VAL A 214 -1.36 23.77 0.13
C VAL A 214 -1.04 25.28 0.11
N ASP A 215 -2.00 26.12 0.51
CA ASP A 215 -1.90 27.58 0.48
C ASP A 215 -0.87 28.16 1.46
N VAL A 216 -0.55 27.42 2.54
CA VAL A 216 0.43 27.85 3.55
C VAL A 216 1.84 27.29 3.29
N MET A 217 2.01 26.50 2.23
CA MET A 217 3.30 25.87 1.92
C MET A 217 4.27 26.85 1.28
N PRO A 218 5.56 26.86 1.69
CA PRO A 218 6.59 27.59 0.97
C PRO A 218 6.78 26.99 -0.44
N GLY A 219 7.17 27.83 -1.42
CA GLY A 219 7.17 27.43 -2.84
C GLY A 219 7.97 26.17 -3.18
N TRP A 220 9.06 25.90 -2.46
CA TRP A 220 9.85 24.68 -2.62
C TRP A 220 9.09 23.42 -2.17
N LEU A 221 8.34 23.52 -1.07
CA LEU A 221 7.53 22.42 -0.53
C LEU A 221 6.32 22.17 -1.42
N HIS A 222 5.73 23.24 -1.95
CA HIS A 222 4.64 23.15 -2.91
C HIS A 222 5.07 22.46 -4.22
N ALA A 223 6.29 22.67 -4.70
CA ALA A 223 6.82 21.95 -5.86
C ALA A 223 6.99 20.44 -5.56
N LEU A 224 7.48 20.09 -4.37
CA LEU A 224 7.63 18.70 -3.94
C LEU A 224 6.28 18.00 -3.76
N SER A 225 5.29 18.69 -3.19
CA SER A 225 3.97 18.11 -2.94
C SER A 225 3.24 17.74 -4.24
N LYS A 226 3.46 18.49 -5.34
CA LYS A 226 2.91 18.17 -6.68
C LYS A 226 3.48 16.90 -7.30
N VAL A 227 4.70 16.50 -6.96
CA VAL A 227 5.31 15.27 -7.49
C VAL A 227 5.03 14.08 -6.59
N ASN A 228 4.69 14.33 -5.33
CA ASN A 228 4.52 13.32 -4.30
C ASN A 228 3.22 12.51 -4.49
N PRO A 229 3.31 11.18 -4.72
CA PRO A 229 2.14 10.30 -4.84
C PRO A 229 1.22 10.32 -3.61
N LEU A 230 1.77 10.60 -2.42
CA LEU A 230 0.98 10.69 -1.19
C LEU A 230 0.02 11.88 -1.22
N SER A 231 0.40 13.00 -1.85
CA SER A 231 -0.48 14.17 -1.96
C SER A 231 -1.75 13.85 -2.76
N TYR A 232 -1.60 13.13 -3.87
CA TYR A 232 -2.73 12.68 -4.69
C TYR A 232 -3.66 11.73 -3.93
N GLU A 233 -3.11 10.86 -3.08
CA GLU A 233 -3.91 9.99 -2.20
C GLU A 233 -4.71 10.81 -1.18
N VAL A 234 -4.07 11.78 -0.55
CA VAL A 234 -4.72 12.65 0.45
C VAL A 234 -5.81 13.51 -0.19
N ASP A 235 -5.57 14.09 -1.37
CA ASP A 235 -6.56 14.93 -2.06
C ASP A 235 -7.79 14.14 -2.53
N LEU A 236 -7.59 12.91 -3.01
CA LEU A 236 -8.70 12.02 -3.32
C LEU A 236 -9.49 11.65 -2.05
N LEU A 237 -8.79 11.35 -0.95
CA LEU A 237 -9.45 11.04 0.32
C LEU A 237 -10.21 12.23 0.90
N ARG A 238 -9.71 13.46 0.76
CA ARG A 238 -10.44 14.68 1.15
C ARG A 238 -11.70 14.86 0.31
N SER A 239 -11.61 14.59 -1.00
CA SER A 239 -12.75 14.70 -1.91
C SER A 239 -13.86 13.73 -1.54
N LEU A 240 -13.47 12.53 -1.11
CA LEU A 240 -14.38 11.48 -0.69
C LEU A 240 -14.95 11.73 0.71
N LEU A 241 -14.12 12.09 1.69
CA LEU A 241 -14.50 12.15 3.11
C LEU A 241 -15.04 13.50 3.58
N ILE A 242 -14.61 14.61 2.97
CA ILE A 242 -14.95 15.99 3.37
C ILE A 242 -15.69 16.76 2.25
N ASN A 243 -15.98 16.11 1.11
CA ASN A 243 -16.62 16.74 -0.07
C ASN A 243 -15.82 17.91 -0.69
N THR A 244 -14.48 17.85 -0.68
CA THR A 244 -13.68 18.79 -1.48
C THR A 244 -13.83 18.50 -2.99
N PRO A 245 -13.54 19.49 -3.87
CA PRO A 245 -13.63 19.29 -5.32
C PRO A 245 -12.78 18.13 -5.79
N PHE A 246 -13.37 17.33 -6.66
CA PHE A 246 -12.79 16.11 -7.17
C PHE A 246 -11.89 16.38 -8.39
N HIS A 247 -10.67 15.85 -8.39
CA HIS A 247 -9.75 15.96 -9.52
C HIS A 247 -9.51 14.60 -10.18
N LEU A 248 -9.74 14.53 -11.50
CA LEU A 248 -9.54 13.29 -12.28
C LEU A 248 -8.08 12.81 -12.27
N VAL A 249 -7.13 13.74 -12.11
CA VAL A 249 -5.70 13.45 -12.06
C VAL A 249 -5.38 12.52 -10.90
N ASP A 250 -6.00 12.71 -9.74
CA ASP A 250 -5.72 11.92 -8.54
C ASP A 250 -6.07 10.44 -8.75
N ILE A 251 -7.22 10.17 -9.39
CA ILE A 251 -7.61 8.80 -9.75
C ILE A 251 -6.65 8.20 -10.76
N VAL A 252 -6.31 8.95 -11.82
CA VAL A 252 -5.42 8.45 -12.86
C VAL A 252 -4.06 8.08 -12.27
N VAL A 253 -3.51 8.95 -11.42
CA VAL A 253 -2.24 8.70 -10.73
C VAL A 253 -2.35 7.46 -9.83
N LEU A 254 -3.41 7.34 -9.03
CA LEU A 254 -3.60 6.19 -8.13
C LEU A 254 -3.89 4.87 -8.85
N LEU A 255 -4.42 4.89 -10.07
CA LEU A 255 -4.61 3.68 -10.87
C LEU A 255 -3.33 3.28 -11.60
N VAL A 256 -2.59 4.25 -12.13
CA VAL A 256 -1.39 4.01 -12.94
C VAL A 256 -0.18 3.69 -12.07
N ALA A 257 -0.01 4.38 -10.93
CA ALA A 257 1.17 4.22 -10.08
C ALA A 257 1.35 2.78 -9.55
N PRO A 258 0.31 2.08 -9.02
CA PRO A 258 0.45 0.69 -8.59
C PRO A 258 0.82 -0.25 -9.73
N VAL A 259 0.29 -0.03 -10.94
CA VAL A 259 0.61 -0.87 -12.11
C VAL A 259 2.08 -0.72 -12.49
N ILE A 260 2.58 0.51 -12.51
CA ILE A 260 4.01 0.80 -12.74
C ILE A 260 4.85 0.17 -11.62
N GLY A 261 4.43 0.34 -10.37
CA GLY A 261 5.10 -0.22 -9.20
C GLY A 261 5.19 -1.76 -9.23
N ILE A 262 4.10 -2.44 -9.59
CA ILE A 262 4.09 -3.90 -9.73
C ILE A 262 5.08 -4.32 -10.82
N PHE A 263 5.11 -3.61 -11.95
CA PHE A 263 6.01 -3.92 -13.05
C PHE A 263 7.48 -3.73 -12.69
N THR A 264 7.84 -2.60 -12.05
CA THR A 264 9.22 -2.32 -11.62
C THR A 264 9.68 -3.30 -10.55
N ALA A 265 8.87 -3.52 -9.51
CA ALA A 265 9.14 -4.50 -8.47
C ALA A 265 9.33 -5.91 -9.07
N SER A 266 8.50 -6.30 -10.05
CA SER A 266 8.58 -7.63 -10.70
C SER A 266 9.85 -7.84 -11.50
N LYS A 267 10.41 -6.77 -12.06
CA LYS A 267 11.70 -6.82 -12.76
C LYS A 267 12.86 -6.92 -11.76
N VAL A 268 12.82 -6.13 -10.69
CA VAL A 268 13.90 -6.12 -9.70
C VAL A 268 13.89 -7.41 -8.85
N LEU A 269 12.73 -7.96 -8.52
CA LEU A 269 12.61 -9.22 -7.78
C LEU A 269 13.27 -10.40 -8.51
N ARG A 270 13.26 -10.41 -9.85
CA ARG A 270 13.99 -11.41 -10.64
C ARG A 270 15.51 -11.33 -10.43
N ARG A 271 16.05 -10.14 -10.13
CA ARG A 271 17.46 -9.96 -9.77
C ARG A 271 17.77 -10.40 -8.35
N LEU A 272 16.79 -10.65 -7.48
CA LEU A 272 17.05 -11.11 -6.11
C LEU A 272 17.32 -12.61 -6.01
N VAL A 273 16.96 -13.36 -7.04
CA VAL A 273 17.05 -14.83 -7.06
C VAL A 273 18.09 -15.35 -8.05
N ALA A 274 18.58 -14.47 -8.94
CA ALA A 274 19.79 -14.68 -9.73
C ALA A 274 21.02 -14.24 -8.92
#